data_AF-A0A7W4DRW7-F1
#
_entry.id   AF-A0A7W4DRW7-F1
#
_cell.length_a   1.000
_cell.length_b   1.000
_cell.length_c   1.000
_cell.angle_alpha   90.00
_cell.angle_beta   90.00
_cell.angle_gamma   90.00
#
_symmetry.space_group_name_H-M   'P 1'
#
loop_
_entity.id
_entity.type
_entity.pdbx_description
1 polymer ?
#
loop_
_entity_poly.entity_id
_entity_poly.type
_entity_poly.pdbx_seq_one_letter_code
_entity_poly.pdbx_strand_id
1 'polypeptide(L)'
;MNREEKIIKAIHDGRDIADKILKVNTMMALQSLITEIETYSDFVNQEFGDLDEFSEDPLDKYSELTFYCYMALEEKTDHLEYYAEHPEEISQGVSNFLNYLDSRKWL
;
A
#
# COMPACT_ATOMS: atom_id res chain seq x y z
N MET A 1 -3.45 10.69 -18.94
CA MET A 1 -3.55 11.49 -17.71
C MET A 1 -2.35 12.41 -17.62
N ASN A 2 -2.55 13.67 -17.23
CA ASN A 2 -1.47 14.57 -16.88
C ASN A 2 -0.88 14.22 -15.48
N ARG A 3 0.25 14.82 -15.09
CA ARG A 3 0.91 14.49 -13.81
C ARG A 3 0.02 14.73 -12.60
N GLU A 4 -0.73 15.83 -12.59
CA GLU A 4 -1.63 16.18 -11.48
C GLU A 4 -2.79 15.17 -11.33
N GLU A 5 -3.40 14.76 -12.44
CA GLU A 5 -4.43 13.70 -12.47
C GLU A 5 -3.90 12.38 -11.92
N LYS A 6 -2.64 12.03 -12.22
CA LYS A 6 -2.01 10.81 -11.71
C LYS A 6 -1.78 10.88 -10.20
N ILE A 7 -1.36 12.05 -9.69
CA ILE A 7 -1.17 12.27 -8.25
C ILE A 7 -2.50 12.15 -7.51
N ILE A 8 -3.55 12.77 -8.04
CA ILE A 8 -4.91 12.69 -7.46
C ILE A 8 -5.39 11.24 -7.43
N LYS A 9 -5.18 10.49 -8.52
CA LYS A 9 -5.51 9.06 -8.58
C LYS A 9 -4.75 8.26 -7.52
N ALA A 10 -3.43 8.41 -7.42
CA ALA A 10 -2.62 7.70 -6.42
C ALA A 10 -3.11 7.98 -4.99
N ILE A 11 -3.43 9.24 -4.66
CA ILE A 11 -3.95 9.60 -3.33
C ILE A 11 -5.33 9.00 -3.08
N HIS A 12 -6.23 9.05 -4.08
CA HIS A 12 -7.58 8.51 -3.95
C HIS A 12 -7.54 6.99 -3.76
N ASP A 13 -6.90 6.28 -4.68
CA ASP A 13 -6.81 4.82 -4.65
C ASP A 13 -6.07 4.33 -3.40
N GLY A 14 -4.99 5.01 -3.00
CA GLY A 14 -4.25 4.68 -1.79
C GLY A 14 -5.11 4.79 -0.52
N ARG A 15 -5.94 5.83 -0.43
CA ARG A 15 -6.89 5.99 0.69
C ARG A 15 -8.00 4.94 0.68
N ASP A 16 -8.52 4.60 -0.50
CA ASP A 16 -9.54 3.55 -0.65
C ASP A 16 -8.98 2.18 -0.23
N ILE A 17 -7.76 1.85 -0.64
CA ILE A 17 -7.06 0.62 -0.23
C ILE A 17 -6.84 0.62 1.28
N ALA A 18 -6.34 1.71 1.85
CA ALA A 18 -6.11 1.83 3.29
C ALA A 18 -7.40 1.60 4.11
N ASP A 19 -8.51 2.18 3.67
CA ASP A 19 -9.82 2.01 4.30
C ASP A 19 -10.32 0.56 4.21
N LYS A 20 -10.11 -0.10 3.06
CA LYS A 20 -10.45 -1.52 2.88
C LYS A 20 -9.62 -2.42 3.79
N ILE A 21 -8.29 -2.25 3.83
CA ILE A 21 -7.40 -3.01 4.73
C ILE A 21 -7.84 -2.84 6.19
N LEU A 22 -8.14 -1.60 6.59
CA LEU A 22 -8.58 -1.30 7.96
C LEU A 22 -9.86 -2.07 8.34
N LYS A 23 -10.86 -2.06 7.46
CA LYS A 23 -12.21 -2.61 7.72
C LYS A 23 -12.31 -4.13 7.56
N VAL A 24 -11.40 -4.75 6.82
CA VAL A 24 -11.40 -6.21 6.64
C VAL A 24 -11.21 -6.92 7.99
N ASN A 25 -11.97 -7.99 8.21
CA ASN A 25 -11.98 -8.77 9.45
C ASN A 25 -11.82 -10.28 9.22
N THR A 26 -11.51 -10.70 7.98
CA THR A 26 -11.25 -12.11 7.65
C THR A 26 -10.11 -12.21 6.65
N MET A 27 -9.34 -13.30 6.74
CA MET A 27 -8.24 -13.57 5.81
C MET A 27 -8.70 -13.64 4.35
N MET A 28 -9.87 -14.23 4.10
CA MET A 28 -10.42 -14.33 2.74
C MET A 28 -10.71 -12.96 2.13
N ALA A 29 -11.30 -12.04 2.90
CA ALA A 29 -11.55 -10.68 2.42
C ALA A 29 -10.22 -9.91 2.26
N LEU A 30 -9.22 -10.16 3.10
CA LEU A 30 -7.89 -9.54 2.96
C LEU A 30 -7.19 -9.99 1.67
N GLN A 31 -7.20 -11.30 1.40
CA GLN A 31 -6.64 -11.89 0.19
C GLN A 31 -7.30 -11.35 -1.09
N SER A 32 -8.60 -11.02 -1.04
CA SER A 32 -9.28 -10.41 -2.19
C SER A 32 -8.76 -9.01 -2.55
N LEU A 33 -8.02 -8.34 -1.66
CA LEU A 33 -7.42 -7.03 -1.92
C LEU A 33 -6.08 -7.12 -2.67
N ILE A 34 -5.45 -8.30 -2.74
CA ILE A 34 -4.09 -8.45 -3.30
C ILE A 34 -4.01 -7.90 -4.73
N THR A 35 -4.94 -8.31 -5.61
CA THR A 35 -4.95 -7.84 -7.01
C THR A 35 -5.15 -6.32 -7.13
N GLU A 36 -5.93 -5.72 -6.22
CA GLU A 36 -6.12 -4.27 -6.18
C GLU A 36 -4.83 -3.56 -5.73
N ILE A 37 -4.15 -4.10 -4.72
CA ILE A 37 -2.87 -3.59 -4.21
C ILE A 37 -1.76 -3.73 -5.25
N GLU A 38 -1.70 -4.84 -5.98
CA GLU A 38 -0.77 -5.05 -7.10
C GLU A 38 -1.03 -4.02 -8.20
N THR A 39 -2.29 -3.85 -8.63
CA THR A 39 -2.67 -2.86 -9.65
C THR A 39 -2.28 -1.44 -9.24
N TYR A 40 -2.49 -1.09 -7.96
CA TYR A 40 -2.09 0.19 -7.42
C TYR A 40 -0.55 0.34 -7.38
N SER A 41 0.15 -0.71 -6.97
CA SER A 41 1.61 -0.70 -6.85
C SER A 41 2.29 -0.56 -8.20
N ASP A 42 1.82 -1.30 -9.21
CA ASP A 42 2.30 -1.19 -10.60
C ASP A 42 2.13 0.23 -11.12
N PHE A 43 0.96 0.83 -10.89
CA PHE A 43 0.68 2.21 -11.29
C PHE A 43 1.64 3.19 -10.59
N VAL A 44 1.79 3.09 -9.27
CA VAL A 44 2.63 4.01 -8.50
C VAL A 44 4.11 3.86 -8.86
N ASN A 45 4.60 2.62 -8.99
CA ASN A 45 5.97 2.33 -9.42
C ASN A 45 6.24 2.91 -10.81
N GLN A 46 5.37 2.64 -11.79
CA GLN A 46 5.57 3.11 -13.16
C GLN A 46 5.63 4.64 -13.26
N GLU A 47 4.76 5.32 -12.52
CA GLU A 47 4.52 6.76 -12.66
C GLU A 47 5.37 7.64 -11.73
N PHE A 48 5.73 7.12 -10.55
CA PHE A 48 6.38 7.88 -9.49
C PHE A 48 7.58 7.16 -8.86
N GLY A 49 7.89 5.94 -9.30
CA GLY A 49 9.07 5.23 -8.83
C GLY A 49 10.35 5.78 -9.46
N ASP A 50 11.41 5.71 -8.67
CA ASP A 50 12.78 5.87 -9.14
C ASP A 50 13.29 4.56 -9.71
N LEU A 51 14.32 4.61 -10.58
CA LEU A 51 14.95 3.40 -11.09
C LEU A 51 15.51 2.58 -9.93
N ASP A 52 15.12 1.31 -9.87
CA ASP A 52 15.61 0.42 -8.83
C ASP A 52 17.03 -0.05 -9.17
N GLU A 53 18.02 0.54 -8.50
CA GLU A 53 19.43 0.19 -8.66
C GLU A 53 19.76 -1.26 -8.24
N PHE A 54 18.84 -1.91 -7.51
CA PHE A 54 18.98 -3.28 -7.05
C PHE A 54 18.21 -4.29 -7.91
N SER A 55 17.39 -3.84 -8.87
CA SER A 55 16.68 -4.75 -9.78
C SER A 55 17.61 -5.33 -10.85
N GLU A 56 17.31 -6.57 -11.27
CA GLU A 56 17.91 -7.20 -12.44
C GLU A 56 17.45 -6.53 -13.76
N ASP A 57 16.27 -5.91 -13.77
CA ASP A 57 15.76 -5.14 -14.90
C ASP A 57 16.10 -3.65 -14.71
N PRO A 58 16.95 -3.05 -15.57
CA PRO A 58 17.34 -1.64 -15.45
C PRO A 58 16.21 -0.65 -15.74
N LEU A 59 15.03 -1.12 -16.17
CA LEU A 59 13.84 -0.31 -16.37
C LEU A 59 12.85 -0.42 -15.21
N ASP A 60 13.09 -1.30 -14.25
CA ASP A 60 12.25 -1.42 -13.08
C ASP A 60 12.29 -0.15 -12.25
N LYS A 61 11.11 0.24 -11.81
CA LYS A 61 10.91 1.39 -10.97
C LYS A 61 10.30 0.98 -9.66
N TYR A 62 10.74 1.64 -8.60
CA TYR A 62 10.24 1.40 -7.27
C TYR A 62 9.88 2.72 -6.60
N SER A 63 8.68 2.75 -6.03
CA SER A 63 8.24 3.80 -5.13
C SER A 63 8.11 3.24 -3.74
N GLU A 64 8.72 3.92 -2.77
CA GLU A 64 8.53 3.65 -1.34
C GLU A 64 7.05 3.69 -0.93
N LEU A 65 6.17 4.35 -1.69
CA LEU A 65 4.74 4.32 -1.38
C LEU A 65 4.15 2.90 -1.49
N THR A 66 4.69 2.07 -2.39
CA THR A 66 4.28 0.66 -2.52
C THR A 66 4.74 -0.15 -1.32
N PHE A 67 5.95 0.11 -0.80
CA PHE A 67 6.45 -0.48 0.45
C PHE A 67 5.46 -0.33 1.58
N TYR A 68 5.04 0.90 1.87
CA TYR A 68 4.14 1.16 2.99
C TYR A 68 2.75 0.55 2.77
N CYS A 69 2.28 0.46 1.53
CA CYS A 69 1.03 -0.23 1.20
C CYS A 69 1.11 -1.72 1.52
N TYR A 70 2.19 -2.40 1.13
CA TYR A 70 2.41 -3.82 1.45
C TYR A 70 2.66 -4.05 2.95
N MET A 71 3.38 -3.17 3.63
CA MET A 71 3.52 -3.23 5.10
C MET A 71 2.17 -3.14 5.82
N ALA A 72 1.24 -2.30 5.32
CA ALA A 72 -0.11 -2.24 5.86
C ALA A 72 -0.90 -3.54 5.67
N LEU A 73 -0.72 -4.22 4.53
CA LEU A 73 -1.31 -5.53 4.25
C LEU A 73 -0.71 -6.63 5.15
N GLU A 74 0.62 -6.65 5.30
CA GLU A 74 1.35 -7.62 6.11
C GLU A 74 0.98 -7.50 7.59
N GLU A 75 1.05 -6.31 8.17
CA GLU A 75 0.63 -6.12 9.57
C GLU A 75 -0.86 -6.46 9.78
N LYS A 76 -1.72 -6.23 8.78
CA LYS A 76 -3.12 -6.65 8.86
C LYS A 76 -3.28 -8.16 8.78
N THR A 77 -2.44 -8.83 8.01
CA THR A 77 -2.38 -10.30 7.94
C THR A 77 -2.00 -10.86 9.30
N ASP A 78 -0.91 -10.36 9.87
CA ASP A 78 -0.48 -10.70 11.22
C ASP A 78 -1.62 -10.44 12.22
N HIS A 79 -2.30 -9.28 12.10
CA HIS A 79 -3.45 -8.95 12.94
C HIS A 79 -4.56 -10.02 12.91
N LEU A 80 -4.94 -10.48 11.72
CA LEU A 80 -6.02 -11.45 11.56
C LEU A 80 -5.60 -12.88 11.92
N GLU A 81 -4.32 -13.23 11.77
CA GLU A 81 -3.80 -14.56 12.10
C GLU A 81 -3.48 -14.71 13.59
N TYR A 82 -2.87 -13.69 14.21
CA TYR A 82 -2.35 -13.75 15.58
C TYR A 82 -3.27 -13.11 16.62
N TYR A 83 -3.96 -12.01 16.29
CA TYR A 83 -4.60 -11.14 17.28
C TYR A 83 -6.09 -11.41 17.49
N ALA A 84 -6.62 -12.50 16.91
CA ALA A 84 -7.84 -13.10 17.46
C ALA A 84 -7.69 -13.39 18.97
N GLU A 85 -6.45 -13.61 19.43
CA GLU A 85 -6.10 -13.86 20.84
C GLU A 85 -5.61 -12.61 21.60
N HIS A 86 -5.34 -11.49 20.91
CA HIS A 86 -4.70 -10.25 21.44
C HIS A 86 -5.33 -8.94 20.90
N PRO A 87 -6.62 -8.67 21.15
CA PRO A 87 -7.34 -7.53 20.58
C PRO A 87 -6.82 -6.14 21.01
N GLU A 88 -5.96 -6.07 22.02
CA GLU A 88 -5.37 -4.84 22.56
C GLU A 88 -4.26 -4.24 21.71
N GLU A 89 -3.63 -5.03 20.85
CA GLU A 89 -2.51 -4.56 20.06
C GLU A 89 -3.01 -3.91 18.75
N ILE A 90 -2.51 -2.71 18.48
CA ILE A 90 -2.96 -1.86 17.38
C ILE A 90 -1.97 -1.98 16.23
N SER A 91 -2.39 -2.53 15.10
CA SER A 91 -1.62 -2.45 13.85
C SER A 91 -1.48 -0.99 13.41
N GLN A 92 -0.24 -0.55 13.16
CA GLN A 92 0.06 0.82 12.76
C GLN A 92 0.29 0.94 11.25
N GLY A 93 0.39 -0.17 10.52
CA GLY A 93 0.72 -0.22 9.10
C GLY A 93 -0.17 0.67 8.25
N VAL A 94 -1.50 0.63 8.45
CA VAL A 94 -2.44 1.51 7.74
C VAL A 94 -2.17 2.99 8.05
N SER A 95 -1.90 3.33 9.30
CA SER A 95 -1.58 4.71 9.68
C SER A 95 -0.25 5.17 9.08
N ASN A 96 0.76 4.30 9.07
CA ASN A 96 2.06 4.59 8.47
C ASN A 96 1.93 4.83 6.96
N PHE A 97 1.16 4.00 6.28
CA PHE A 97 0.85 4.17 4.87
C PHE A 97 0.15 5.50 4.57
N LEU A 98 -0.93 5.82 5.29
CA LEU A 98 -1.65 7.09 5.11
C LEU A 98 -0.77 8.31 5.40
N ASN A 99 0.04 8.26 6.46
CA ASN A 99 0.98 9.32 6.79
C ASN A 99 2.02 9.53 5.68
N TYR A 100 2.56 8.45 5.11
CA TYR A 100 3.51 8.55 4.01
C TYR A 100 2.85 9.06 2.71
N LEU A 101 1.66 8.56 2.38
CA LEU A 101 0.84 9.00 1.25
C LEU A 101 0.58 10.52 1.30
N ASP A 102 0.08 11.01 2.44
CA ASP A 102 -0.27 12.41 2.65
C ASP A 102 0.96 13.32 2.73
N SER A 103 2.11 12.79 3.16
CA SER A 103 3.37 13.54 3.19
C SER A 103 3.89 13.90 1.80
N ARG A 104 3.47 13.16 0.76
CA ARG A 104 3.93 13.32 -0.63
C ARG A 104 5.44 13.17 -0.83
N LYS A 105 6.15 12.53 0.11
CA LYS A 105 7.59 12.24 -0.01
C LYS A 105 7.95 11.33 -1.19
N TRP A 106 6.96 10.66 -1.76
CA TRP A 106 7.06 9.72 -2.88
C TRP A 106 7.00 10.38 -4.27
N LEU A 107 6.98 11.71 -4.36
CA LEU A 107 6.89 12.49 -5.61
C LEU A 107 8.23 13.09 -6.05
#